data_AF-A0A3D2AVW8-F1
#
_entry.id   AF-A0A3D2AVW8-F1
#
_cell.length_a   1.000
_cell.length_b   1.000
_cell.length_c   1.000
_cell.angle_alpha   90.00
_cell.angle_beta   90.00
_cell.angle_gamma   90.00
#
_symmetry.space_group_name_H-M   'P 1'
#
loop_
_entity.id
_entity.type
_entity.pdbx_description
1 polymer ?
#
loop_
_entity_poly.entity_id
_entity_poly.type
_entity_poly.pdbx_seq_one_letter_code
_entity_poly.pdbx_strand_id
1 'polypeptide(L)'
;MGVGTISNAVYDRIGGVLERALTGLTLEQLTTQPAGPESNPIGWVAWHLARTQDHNYSILLNKPSLWVEKKWHEQFNLPENTGTGNGDSLE
;
A
#
# COMPACT_ATOMS: atom_id res chain seq x y z
N MET A 1 -28.89 -8.82 2.91
CA MET A 1 -27.83 -8.24 2.07
C MET A 1 -26.50 -8.79 2.58
N GLY A 2 -25.91 -9.75 1.85
CA GLY A 2 -24.76 -10.51 2.31
C GLY A 2 -23.43 -9.82 1.97
N VAL A 3 -22.44 -10.04 2.82
CA VAL A 3 -21.03 -9.58 2.76
C VAL A 3 -20.34 -9.89 1.41
N GLY A 4 -20.95 -10.69 0.52
CA GLY A 4 -20.41 -11.10 -0.78
C GLY A 4 -20.59 -10.12 -1.95
N THR A 5 -20.93 -8.85 -1.74
CA THR A 5 -21.09 -7.86 -2.85
C THR A 5 -20.21 -6.63 -2.71
N ILE A 6 -19.09 -6.73 -2.00
CA ILE A 6 -17.96 -5.87 -2.35
C ILE A 6 -17.45 -6.43 -3.68
N SER A 7 -17.93 -5.86 -4.79
CA SER A 7 -17.47 -6.27 -6.11
C SER A 7 -15.95 -6.16 -6.16
N ASN A 8 -15.27 -7.23 -6.61
CA ASN A 8 -13.83 -7.20 -6.90
C ASN A 8 -13.43 -5.91 -7.63
N ALA A 9 -14.30 -5.42 -8.53
CA ALA A 9 -14.09 -4.17 -9.27
C ALA A 9 -13.85 -2.93 -8.40
N VAL A 10 -14.44 -2.84 -7.20
CA VAL A 10 -14.27 -1.67 -6.30
C VAL A 10 -12.89 -1.69 -5.65
N TYR A 11 -12.43 -2.85 -5.18
CA TYR A 11 -11.12 -2.96 -4.56
C TYR A 11 -10.00 -3.01 -5.62
N ASP A 12 -10.21 -3.69 -6.76
CA ASP A 12 -9.25 -3.78 -7.86
C ASP A 12 -8.98 -2.41 -8.52
N ARG A 13 -9.89 -1.43 -8.35
CA ARG A 13 -9.71 -0.05 -8.85
C ARG A 13 -8.45 0.61 -8.29
N ILE A 14 -8.10 0.35 -7.02
CA ILE A 14 -6.99 1.03 -6.34
C ILE A 14 -5.68 0.74 -7.08
N GLY A 15 -5.42 -0.53 -7.44
CA GLY A 15 -4.22 -0.93 -8.18
C GLY A 15 -4.08 -0.17 -9.50
N GLY A 16 -5.13 -0.15 -10.31
CA GLY A 16 -5.10 0.57 -11.60
C GLY A 16 -4.95 2.10 -11.47
N VAL A 17 -5.48 2.70 -10.41
CA VAL A 17 -5.25 4.14 -10.12
C VAL A 17 -3.79 4.37 -9.72
N LEU A 18 -3.25 3.52 -8.85
CA LEU A 18 -1.88 3.63 -8.37
C LEU A 18 -0.87 3.45 -9.51
N GLU A 19 -1.05 2.45 -10.36
CA GLU A 19 -0.21 2.24 -11.55
C GLU A 19 -0.16 3.47 -12.44
N ARG A 20 -1.32 4.06 -12.77
CA ARG A 20 -1.37 5.28 -13.59
C ARG A 20 -0.71 6.48 -12.91
N ALA A 21 -0.88 6.62 -11.59
CA ALA A 21 -0.30 7.73 -10.83
C ALA A 21 1.23 7.64 -10.73
N LEU A 22 1.78 6.43 -10.70
CA LEU A 22 3.23 6.20 -10.55
C LEU A 22 3.96 6.03 -11.90
N THR A 23 3.23 5.80 -12.98
CA THR A 23 3.83 5.59 -14.31
C THR A 23 4.67 6.80 -14.72
N GLY A 24 5.95 6.55 -15.02
CA GLY A 24 6.89 7.58 -15.48
C GLY A 24 7.57 8.39 -14.37
N LEU A 25 7.26 8.12 -13.09
CA LEU A 25 7.98 8.74 -11.98
C LEU A 25 9.36 8.10 -11.79
N THR A 26 10.34 8.95 -11.54
CA THR A 26 11.69 8.55 -11.12
C THR A 26 11.72 8.26 -9.61
N LEU A 27 12.76 7.55 -9.15
CA LEU A 27 12.94 7.28 -7.72
C LEU A 27 13.08 8.58 -6.90
N GLU A 28 13.78 9.58 -7.43
CA GLU A 28 13.92 10.90 -6.78
C GLU A 28 12.55 11.57 -6.58
N GLN A 29 11.69 11.53 -7.61
CA GLN A 29 10.33 12.05 -7.51
C GLN A 29 9.50 11.27 -6.49
N LEU A 30 9.68 9.95 -6.38
CA LEU A 30 8.99 9.16 -5.34
C LEU A 30 9.38 9.58 -3.92
N THR A 31 10.60 10.07 -3.71
CA THR A 31 11.06 10.58 -2.40
C THR A 31 10.64 12.03 -2.12
N THR A 32 10.02 12.71 -3.10
CA THR A 32 9.60 14.10 -2.94
C THR A 32 8.33 14.20 -2.08
N GLN A 33 8.22 15.27 -1.29
CA GLN A 33 7.06 15.63 -0.47
C GLN A 33 6.39 16.88 -1.06
N PRO A 34 5.42 16.73 -1.99
CA PRO A 34 4.95 17.86 -2.82
C PRO A 34 4.23 18.95 -2.03
N ALA A 35 3.65 18.61 -0.88
CA ALA A 35 2.94 19.55 -0.02
C ALA A 35 3.82 20.13 1.12
N GLY A 36 5.12 19.84 1.12
CA GLY A 36 6.10 20.37 2.08
C GLY A 36 6.64 19.32 3.06
N PRO A 37 7.56 19.72 3.97
CA PRO A 37 8.28 18.83 4.89
C PRO A 37 7.40 17.93 5.77
N GLU A 38 6.21 18.41 6.14
CA GLU A 38 5.25 17.70 7.00
C GLU A 38 4.36 16.70 6.24
N SER A 39 4.52 16.59 4.92
CA SER A 39 3.72 15.68 4.09
C SER A 39 4.48 14.42 3.75
N ASN A 40 3.80 13.27 3.70
CA ASN A 40 4.44 12.02 3.32
C ASN A 40 4.98 12.06 1.88
N PRO A 41 6.12 11.41 1.59
CA PRO A 41 6.62 11.26 0.24
C PRO A 41 5.65 10.47 -0.66
N ILE A 42 5.69 10.72 -1.97
CA ILE A 42 4.84 10.02 -2.95
C ILE A 42 4.98 8.49 -2.83
N GLY A 43 6.21 7.99 -2.71
CA GLY A 43 6.51 6.57 -2.56
C GLY A 43 5.97 5.98 -1.25
N TRP A 44 5.97 6.75 -0.17
CA TRP A 44 5.37 6.34 1.11
C TRP A 44 3.86 6.15 0.96
N VAL A 45 3.17 7.11 0.32
CA VAL A 45 1.72 7.03 0.09
C VAL A 45 1.38 5.82 -0.78
N ALA A 46 2.18 5.54 -1.81
CA ALA A 46 2.01 4.36 -2.65
C ALA A 46 2.17 3.05 -1.87
N TRP A 47 3.24 2.92 -1.08
CA TRP A 47 3.47 1.77 -0.22
C TRP A 47 2.34 1.59 0.80
N HIS A 48 1.92 2.66 1.47
CA HIS A 48 0.83 2.68 2.45
C HIS A 48 -0.49 2.17 1.86
N LEU A 49 -0.87 2.66 0.68
CA LEU A 49 -2.08 2.22 -0.01
C LEU A 49 -2.01 0.73 -0.38
N ALA A 50 -0.88 0.27 -0.92
CA ALA A 50 -0.68 -1.14 -1.26
C ALA A 50 -0.73 -2.05 -0.02
N ARG A 51 -0.10 -1.65 1.09
CA ARG A 51 -0.14 -2.37 2.37
C ARG A 51 -1.53 -2.43 2.96
N THR A 52 -2.26 -1.31 2.96
CA THR A 52 -3.64 -1.23 3.45
C THR A 52 -4.56 -2.12 2.63
N GLN A 53 -4.41 -2.11 1.30
CA GLN A 53 -5.18 -2.98 0.42
C GLN A 53 -4.89 -4.46 0.66
N ASP A 54 -3.63 -4.87 0.68
CA ASP A 54 -3.21 -6.25 0.98
C ASP A 54 -3.77 -6.73 2.33
N HIS A 55 -3.62 -5.90 3.37
CA HIS A 55 -4.18 -6.20 4.69
C HIS A 55 -5.70 -6.37 4.65
N ASN A 56 -6.43 -5.48 3.98
CA ASN A 56 -7.88 -5.60 3.85
C ASN A 56 -8.30 -6.88 3.13
N TYR A 57 -7.64 -7.27 2.04
CA TYR A 57 -7.91 -8.54 1.35
C TYR A 57 -7.60 -9.75 2.23
N SER A 58 -6.50 -9.69 2.99
CA SER A 58 -6.09 -10.76 3.92
C SER A 58 -7.19 -11.04 4.95
N ILE A 59 -7.78 -9.98 5.53
CA ILE A 59 -8.91 -10.07 6.47
C ILE A 59 -10.17 -10.57 5.77
N LEU A 60 -10.56 -9.95 4.65
CA LEU A 60 -11.82 -10.26 3.95
C LEU A 60 -11.86 -11.70 3.43
N LEU A 61 -10.72 -12.20 2.95
CA LEU A 61 -10.61 -13.56 2.39
C LEU A 61 -10.13 -14.60 3.41
N ASN A 62 -9.82 -14.18 4.64
CA ASN A 62 -9.21 -15.01 5.68
C ASN A 62 -7.98 -15.77 5.15
N LYS A 63 -7.06 -15.04 4.52
CA LYS A 63 -5.81 -15.55 3.95
C LYS A 63 -4.61 -14.78 4.49
N PRO A 64 -3.40 -15.35 4.47
CA PRO A 64 -2.19 -14.59 4.74
C PRO A 64 -2.08 -13.38 3.82
N SER A 65 -1.50 -12.29 4.33
CA SER A 65 -1.17 -11.13 3.51
C SER A 65 -0.04 -11.47 2.55
N LEU A 66 -0.07 -10.89 1.36
CA LEU A 66 1.02 -11.05 0.39
C LEU A 66 2.32 -10.44 0.92
N TRP A 67 2.24 -9.43 1.80
CA TRP A 67 3.40 -8.85 2.48
C TRP A 67 4.30 -9.92 3.11
N VAL A 68 3.68 -10.89 3.79
CA VAL A 68 4.38 -12.02 4.43
C VAL A 68 4.54 -13.18 3.45
N GLU A 69 3.45 -13.61 2.80
CA GLU A 69 3.47 -14.81 1.94
C GLU A 69 4.46 -14.70 0.76
N LYS A 70 4.61 -13.48 0.21
CA LYS A 70 5.53 -13.21 -0.91
C LYS A 70 6.83 -12.53 -0.47
N LYS A 71 7.10 -12.45 0.84
CA LYS A 71 8.35 -11.89 1.40
C LYS A 71 8.63 -10.45 0.93
N TRP A 72 7.58 -9.64 0.74
CA TRP A 72 7.78 -8.22 0.39
C TRP A 72 8.47 -7.47 1.52
N HIS A 73 8.24 -7.86 2.78
CA HIS A 73 8.97 -7.29 3.92
C HIS A 73 10.49 -7.42 3.77
N GLU A 74 11.01 -8.54 3.23
CA GLU A 74 12.44 -8.73 2.98
C GLU A 74 12.94 -7.77 1.91
N GLN A 75 12.17 -7.56 0.83
CA GLN A 75 12.55 -6.64 -0.26
C GLN A 75 12.59 -5.19 0.19
N PHE A 76 11.71 -4.80 1.10
CA PHE A 76 11.69 -3.48 1.71
C PHE A 76 12.63 -3.36 2.92
N ASN A 77 13.29 -4.45 3.33
CA ASN A 77 14.12 -4.53 4.53
C ASN A 77 13.38 -4.05 5.80
N LEU A 78 12.14 -4.52 5.96
CA LEU A 78 11.25 -4.20 7.08
C LEU A 78 10.81 -5.48 7.80
N PRO A 79 10.45 -5.40 9.10
CA PRO A 79 9.84 -6.51 9.82
C PRO A 79 8.52 -7.01 9.19
N GLU A 80 8.22 -8.30 9.37
CA GLU A 80 6.96 -8.89 8.91
C GLU A 80 5.72 -8.22 9.52
N ASN A 81 5.84 -7.82 10.79
CA ASN A 81 4.80 -7.14 11.56
C ASN A 81 4.81 -5.62 11.37
N THR A 82 5.55 -5.10 10.38
CA THR A 82 5.36 -3.72 9.93
C THR A 82 3.91 -3.58 9.51
N GLY A 83 3.21 -2.68 10.19
CA GLY A 83 1.79 -2.43 9.98
C GLY A 83 1.49 -1.93 8.58
N THR A 84 0.36 -1.25 8.43
CA THR A 84 -0.03 -0.67 7.14
C THR A 84 0.41 0.78 6.99
N GLY A 85 1.25 1.33 7.89
CA GLY A 85 1.58 2.76 7.89
C GLY A 85 0.53 3.64 8.58
N ASN A 86 -0.41 3.07 9.34
CA ASN A 86 -1.38 3.85 10.12
C ASN A 86 -0.71 4.37 11.39
N GLY A 87 -0.21 5.61 11.35
CA GLY A 87 0.49 6.24 12.47
C GLY A 87 2.01 6.10 12.45
N ASP A 88 2.57 5.46 11.41
CA ASP A 88 4.02 5.36 11.22
C ASP A 88 4.53 6.62 10.50
N SER A 89 5.10 7.55 11.25
CA SER A 89 5.93 8.64 10.70
C SER A 89 7.26 8.09 10.20
N LEU A 90 7.96 8.84 9.35
CA LEU A 90 9.37 8.55 8.98
C LEU A 90 10.37 8.75 10.14
N GLU A 91 9.86 8.92 11.36
CA GLU A 91 10.62 9.13 12.60
C GLU A 91 10.71 7.84 13.43
#